data_AF-A0AA44U238-F1
#
_entry.id   AF-A0AA44U238-F1
#
_cell.length_a   1.000
_cell.length_b   1.000
_cell.length_c   1.000
_cell.angle_alpha   90.00
_cell.angle_beta   90.00
_cell.angle_gamma   90.00
#
_symmetry.space_group_name_H-M   'P 1'
#
loop_
_entity.id
_entity.type
_entity.pdbx_description
1 polymer ?
#
loop_
_entity_poly.entity_id
_entity_poly.type
_entity_poly.pdbx_seq_one_letter_code
_entity_poly.pdbx_strand_id
1 'polypeptide(L)'
;MAERDSRAQDLLRTLLAEGWSQNEIARRIKRDPRLLRYVLKGLKPGTNLVAALTQLARGEDVTPPPRRRDRKGRAAKVRSKRGRPSHRPSDIGGEPPRPRGDRAPQPDAEPPEEQRIETPPRKRRHGSTPSTGQPDRLDQQMHKRNLLRHEVTNLPHHRSSHILQFPRSNEDARGQASDLLTEILSEGRGQRMHAKLWIEVDEGGHRERQIVRLGDKGGYDCGLALEDVGLFRDALSWLEDQAGQRYGNVADTGRLIGVEVDVW
;
A
#
# COMPACT_ATOMS: atom_id res chain seq x y z
N MET A 1 23.87 7.27 1.16
CA MET A 1 23.35 6.62 2.39
C MET A 1 23.21 5.08 2.27
N ALA A 2 23.54 4.45 1.13
CA ALA A 2 23.31 3.02 0.87
C ALA A 2 24.26 2.03 1.57
N GLU A 3 25.47 2.46 1.96
CA GLU A 3 26.53 1.58 2.47
C GLU A 3 26.20 0.89 3.81
N ARG A 4 25.31 1.49 4.62
CA ARG A 4 24.93 0.94 5.92
C ARG A 4 23.88 -0.17 5.83
N ASP A 5 23.11 -0.19 4.75
CA ASP A 5 22.00 -1.13 4.56
C ASP A 5 22.54 -2.47 4.03
N SER A 6 23.55 -2.41 3.16
CA SER A 6 24.32 -3.59 2.72
C SER A 6 24.98 -4.30 3.91
N ARG A 7 25.57 -3.55 4.85
CA ARG A 7 26.33 -4.12 5.97
C ARG A 7 25.52 -5.07 6.87
N ALA A 8 24.25 -4.77 7.17
CA ALA A 8 23.42 -5.66 7.99
C ALA A 8 23.01 -6.92 7.23
N GLN A 9 22.73 -6.79 5.94
CA GLN A 9 22.38 -7.90 5.06
C GLN A 9 23.57 -8.84 4.86
N ASP A 10 24.76 -8.29 4.69
CA ASP A 10 25.99 -9.06 4.50
C ASP A 10 26.36 -9.86 5.75
N LEU A 11 26.28 -9.24 6.95
CA LEU A 11 26.48 -9.97 8.22
C LEU A 11 25.50 -11.14 8.40
N LEU A 12 24.24 -10.97 7.98
CA LEU A 12 23.27 -12.07 8.01
C LEU A 12 23.65 -13.18 7.03
N ARG A 13 24.11 -12.85 5.82
CA ARG A 13 24.57 -13.85 4.85
C ARG A 13 25.78 -14.62 5.35
N THR A 14 26.74 -13.95 5.99
CA THR A 14 27.91 -14.60 6.60
C THR A 14 27.50 -15.59 7.69
N LEU A 15 26.63 -15.17 8.63
CA LEU A 15 26.14 -16.07 9.69
C LEU A 15 25.37 -17.28 9.12
N LEU A 16 24.57 -17.07 8.06
CA LEU A 16 23.89 -18.19 7.39
C LEU A 16 24.88 -19.14 6.70
N ALA A 17 25.96 -18.63 6.11
CA ALA A 17 27.01 -19.43 5.50
C ALA A 17 27.82 -20.23 6.53
N GLU A 18 27.97 -19.69 7.75
CA GLU A 18 28.54 -20.38 8.91
C GLU A 18 27.61 -21.45 9.52
N GLY A 19 26.41 -21.64 8.96
CA GLY A 19 25.47 -22.69 9.34
C GLY A 19 24.43 -22.28 10.37
N TRP A 20 24.40 -21.02 10.80
CA TRP A 20 23.37 -20.54 11.72
C TRP A 20 22.00 -20.51 11.05
N SER A 21 20.96 -20.96 11.75
CA SER A 21 19.60 -20.82 11.24
C SER A 21 19.03 -19.41 11.52
N GLN A 22 18.15 -18.91 10.64
CA GLN A 22 17.48 -17.62 10.85
C GLN A 22 16.75 -17.56 12.21
N ASN A 23 16.17 -18.67 12.64
CA ASN A 23 15.46 -18.77 13.92
C ASN A 23 16.42 -18.68 15.12
N GLU A 24 17.60 -19.27 14.99
CA GLU A 24 18.62 -19.27 16.04
C GLU A 24 19.24 -17.88 16.22
N ILE A 25 19.60 -17.23 15.11
CA ILE A 25 20.05 -15.84 15.10
C ILE A 25 18.99 -14.95 15.74
N ALA A 26 17.72 -15.10 15.34
CA ALA A 26 16.60 -14.33 15.87
C ALA A 26 16.42 -14.48 17.39
N ARG A 27 16.49 -15.72 17.89
CA ARG A 27 16.41 -16.03 19.33
C ARG A 27 17.54 -15.36 20.10
N ARG A 28 18.76 -15.42 19.57
CA ARG A 28 19.96 -14.89 20.24
C ARG A 28 19.96 -13.36 20.31
N ILE A 29 19.51 -12.69 19.24
CA ILE A 29 19.31 -11.23 19.24
C ILE A 29 17.97 -10.79 19.88
N LYS A 30 17.16 -11.71 20.40
CA LYS A 30 15.80 -11.48 20.95
C LYS A 30 14.87 -10.70 20.00
N ARG A 31 14.87 -11.06 18.71
CA ARG A 31 14.02 -10.50 17.65
C ARG A 31 13.14 -11.55 16.99
N ASP A 32 12.15 -11.04 16.25
CA ASP A 32 11.25 -11.86 15.43
C ASP A 32 11.99 -12.35 14.17
N PRO A 33 11.98 -13.66 13.85
CA PRO A 33 12.61 -14.21 12.64
C PRO A 33 12.18 -13.51 11.35
N ARG A 34 10.94 -13.03 11.29
CA ARG A 34 10.39 -12.31 10.14
C ARG A 34 11.12 -10.99 9.89
N LEU A 35 11.67 -10.35 10.93
CA LEU A 35 12.49 -9.15 10.78
C LEU A 35 13.77 -9.46 9.99
N LEU A 36 14.46 -10.55 10.30
CA LEU A 36 15.68 -10.96 9.60
C LEU A 36 15.38 -11.30 8.14
N ARG A 37 14.26 -12.01 7.90
CA ARG A 37 13.77 -12.29 6.53
C ARG A 37 13.57 -11.01 5.72
N TYR A 38 13.06 -9.94 6.32
CA TYR A 38 12.90 -8.67 5.61
C TYR A 38 14.21 -7.96 5.32
N VAL A 39 15.19 -8.04 6.22
CA VAL A 39 16.54 -7.48 6.00
C VAL A 39 17.27 -8.24 4.89
N LEU A 40 17.21 -9.57 4.91
CA LEU A 40 17.80 -10.42 3.86
C LEU A 40 17.23 -10.14 2.47
N LYS A 41 15.93 -9.83 2.39
CA LYS A 41 15.24 -9.45 1.15
C LYS A 41 15.47 -7.99 0.73
N GLY A 42 16.25 -7.21 1.47
CA GLY A 42 16.46 -5.77 1.21
C GLY A 42 15.21 -4.90 1.47
N LEU A 43 14.15 -5.46 2.04
CA LEU A 43 12.90 -4.73 2.33
C LEU A 43 13.03 -3.81 3.55
N LYS A 44 14.05 -4.03 4.38
CA LYS A 44 14.39 -3.18 5.52
C LYS A 44 15.90 -3.01 5.64
N PRO A 45 16.39 -1.80 5.96
CA PRO A 45 17.82 -1.51 6.05
C PRO A 45 18.52 -2.26 7.19
N GLY A 46 17.80 -2.60 8.28
CA GLY A 46 18.37 -3.40 9.37
C GLY A 46 19.46 -2.70 10.19
N THR A 47 19.68 -1.39 10.05
CA THR A 47 20.77 -0.64 10.71
C THR A 47 20.87 -0.86 12.22
N ASN A 48 19.73 -0.98 12.90
CA ASN A 48 19.68 -1.21 14.34
C ASN A 48 20.17 -2.59 14.77
N LEU A 49 20.31 -3.54 13.84
CA LEU A 49 20.77 -4.91 14.10
C LEU A 49 22.28 -5.07 13.96
N VAL A 50 22.97 -4.12 13.29
CA VAL A 50 24.40 -4.26 12.93
C VAL A 50 25.26 -4.55 14.16
N ALA A 51 25.05 -3.83 15.27
CA ALA A 51 25.82 -4.04 16.50
C ALA A 51 25.63 -5.45 17.07
N ALA A 52 24.37 -5.90 17.20
CA ALA A 52 24.03 -7.22 17.73
C ALA A 52 24.51 -8.36 16.80
N LEU A 53 24.44 -8.18 15.48
CA LEU A 53 24.93 -9.15 14.51
C LEU A 53 26.46 -9.23 14.48
N THR A 54 27.14 -8.09 14.69
CA THR A 54 28.60 -8.05 14.80
C THR A 54 29.07 -8.74 16.08
N GLN A 55 28.38 -8.52 17.21
CA GLN A 55 28.64 -9.23 18.47
C GLN A 55 28.44 -10.74 18.29
N LEU A 56 27.34 -11.14 17.64
CA LEU A 56 27.07 -12.55 17.37
C LEU A 56 28.14 -13.19 16.48
N ALA A 57 28.58 -12.51 15.42
CA ALA A 57 29.65 -13.01 14.54
C ALA A 57 31.01 -13.13 15.24
N ARG A 58 31.24 -12.35 16.30
CA ARG A 58 32.45 -12.44 17.15
C ARG A 58 32.34 -13.49 18.26
N GLY A 59 31.18 -14.13 18.41
CA GLY A 59 30.92 -15.06 19.52
C GLY A 59 30.72 -14.38 20.88
N GLU A 60 30.49 -13.06 20.92
CA GLU A 60 30.28 -12.29 22.15
C GLU A 60 28.83 -12.44 22.66
N ASP A 61 28.61 -12.11 23.93
CA ASP A 61 27.26 -12.00 24.50
C ASP A 61 26.48 -10.87 23.81
N VAL A 62 25.39 -11.27 23.16
CA VAL A 62 24.60 -10.37 22.32
C VAL A 62 23.78 -9.42 23.19
N THR A 63 24.09 -8.13 23.10
CA THR A 63 23.22 -7.09 23.65
C THR A 63 22.02 -6.92 22.71
N PRO A 64 20.77 -7.13 23.19
CA PRO A 64 19.61 -7.03 22.33
C PRO A 64 19.52 -5.62 21.72
N PRO A 65 19.28 -5.50 20.40
CA PRO A 65 19.23 -4.20 19.77
C PRO A 65 18.04 -3.38 20.31
N PRO A 66 18.14 -2.05 20.41
CA PRO A 66 17.06 -1.22 20.96
C PRO A 66 15.81 -1.29 20.09
N ARG A 67 14.62 -1.28 20.73
CA ARG A 67 13.33 -1.20 20.02
C ARG A 67 13.07 0.24 19.56
N ARG A 68 12.34 0.39 18.46
CA ARG A 68 11.87 1.71 18.03
C ARG A 68 11.01 2.32 19.14
N ARG A 69 11.30 3.57 19.50
CA ARG A 69 10.56 4.33 20.52
C ARG A 69 9.60 5.34 19.89
N ASP A 70 8.56 5.70 20.63
CA ASP A 70 7.65 6.81 20.32
C ASP A 70 8.27 8.15 20.74
N ARG A 71 7.60 9.27 20.42
CA ARG A 71 8.04 10.63 20.80
C ARG A 71 8.17 10.82 22.31
N LYS A 72 7.52 9.97 23.12
CA LYS A 72 7.57 9.98 24.58
C LYS A 72 8.62 9.01 25.15
N GLY A 73 9.49 8.46 24.30
CA GLY A 73 10.58 7.57 24.70
C GLY A 73 10.15 6.14 25.05
N ARG A 74 8.89 5.75 24.84
CA ARG A 74 8.39 4.39 25.15
C ARG A 74 8.48 3.49 23.91
N ALA A 75 8.54 2.17 24.10
CA ALA A 75 8.49 1.22 22.99
C ALA A 75 7.25 1.47 22.10
N ALA A 76 7.46 1.53 20.78
CA ALA A 76 6.43 1.85 19.82
C ALA A 76 5.26 0.85 19.87
N LYS A 77 4.02 1.36 19.84
CA LYS A 77 2.80 0.54 19.84
C LYS A 77 2.73 -0.26 18.54
N VAL A 78 2.52 -1.57 18.67
CA VAL A 78 2.33 -2.47 17.52
C VAL A 78 0.84 -2.73 17.34
N ARG A 79 0.34 -2.45 16.13
CA ARG A 79 -1.03 -2.76 15.76
C ARG A 79 -1.21 -4.27 15.68
N SER A 80 -2.17 -4.81 16.42
CA SER A 80 -2.56 -6.21 16.35
C SER A 80 -3.54 -6.45 15.19
N LYS A 81 -3.82 -7.72 14.91
CA LYS A 81 -4.84 -8.12 13.92
C LYS A 81 -6.23 -7.57 14.32
N ARG A 82 -7.12 -7.42 13.34
CA ARG A 82 -8.50 -6.94 13.52
C ARG A 82 -9.17 -7.69 14.69
N GLY A 83 -9.80 -6.95 15.60
CA GLY A 83 -10.50 -7.51 16.76
C GLY A 83 -9.64 -7.70 18.03
N ARG A 84 -8.33 -7.44 17.99
CA ARG A 84 -7.48 -7.50 19.19
C ARG A 84 -6.98 -6.10 19.60
N PRO A 85 -6.76 -5.84 20.90
CA PRO A 85 -6.16 -4.59 21.34
C PRO A 85 -4.71 -4.51 20.86
N SER A 86 -4.28 -3.32 20.43
CA SER A 86 -2.89 -3.08 20.05
C SER A 86 -1.98 -3.11 21.27
N HIS A 87 -0.82 -3.75 21.15
CA HIS A 87 0.05 -4.06 22.28
C HIS A 87 1.40 -3.33 22.16
N ARG A 88 2.01 -3.01 23.30
CA ARG A 88 3.37 -2.47 23.39
C ARG A 88 4.29 -3.59 23.83
N PRO A 89 5.17 -4.08 22.94
CA PRO A 89 5.98 -5.23 23.30
C PRO A 89 7.10 -4.79 24.25
N SER A 90 7.38 -5.60 25.28
CA SER A 90 8.30 -5.30 26.39
C SER A 90 9.61 -4.71 25.89
N ASP A 91 10.05 -3.59 26.46
CA ASP A 91 11.29 -2.97 26.03
C ASP A 91 12.45 -3.90 26.41
N ILE A 92 13.23 -4.30 25.41
CA ILE A 92 14.45 -5.06 25.66
C ILE A 92 15.53 -4.01 25.57
N GLY A 93 16.11 -3.66 26.73
CA GLY A 93 16.98 -2.51 26.90
C GLY A 93 18.09 -2.42 25.86
N GLY A 94 18.48 -1.19 25.56
CA GLY A 94 19.55 -0.82 24.64
C GLY A 94 19.59 0.71 24.53
N GLU A 95 20.78 1.29 24.52
CA GLU A 95 20.95 2.74 24.44
C GLU A 95 20.43 3.26 23.08
N PRO A 96 19.62 4.34 23.05
CA PRO A 96 19.06 4.84 21.81
C PRO A 96 20.16 5.32 20.87
N PRO A 97 20.00 5.16 19.54
CA PRO A 97 20.85 5.87 18.60
C PRO A 97 20.67 7.38 18.83
N ARG A 98 21.78 8.10 19.02
CA ARG A 98 21.77 9.55 19.22
C ARG A 98 21.00 10.22 18.06
N PRO A 99 20.12 11.19 18.32
CA PRO A 99 19.44 11.91 17.27
C PRO A 99 20.48 12.56 16.33
N ARG A 100 20.36 12.31 15.03
CA ARG A 100 21.05 13.12 14.02
C ARG A 100 20.33 14.47 13.98
N GLY A 101 20.77 15.42 14.81
CA GLY A 101 20.12 16.73 14.83
C GLY A 101 20.49 17.67 15.96
N ASP A 102 21.63 17.51 16.63
CA ASP A 102 22.16 18.56 17.52
C ASP A 102 23.24 19.35 16.78
N ARG A 103 22.81 20.14 15.79
CA ARG A 103 23.56 21.35 15.46
C ARG A 103 22.98 22.43 16.37
N ALA A 104 23.67 22.68 17.47
CA ALA A 104 23.35 23.76 18.39
C ALA A 104 23.22 25.09 17.58
N PRO A 105 22.15 25.87 17.77
CA PRO A 105 22.16 27.26 17.35
C PRO A 105 23.27 27.98 18.13
N GLN A 106 24.22 28.58 17.42
CA GLN A 106 25.13 29.56 18.02
C GLN A 106 24.30 30.78 18.49
N PRO A 107 24.64 31.39 19.63
CA PRO A 107 24.01 32.63 20.05
C PRO A 107 24.55 33.81 19.23
N ASP A 108 23.80 34.91 19.31
CA ASP A 108 24.16 36.28 18.93
C ASP A 108 23.83 36.73 17.50
N ALA A 109 22.63 37.29 17.35
CA ALA A 109 22.42 38.67 16.89
C ALA A 109 20.94 39.04 17.05
N GLU A 110 20.63 39.92 18.00
CA GLU A 110 19.32 40.59 18.12
C GLU A 110 19.06 41.50 16.91
N PRO A 111 17.80 41.60 16.46
CA PRO A 111 17.28 42.85 15.95
C PRO A 111 15.92 43.21 16.59
N PRO A 112 15.48 44.47 16.44
CA PRO A 112 14.98 45.29 17.54
C PRO A 112 13.47 45.19 17.83
N GLU A 113 13.16 45.86 18.93
CA GLU A 113 11.93 46.05 19.67
C GLU A 113 10.62 46.28 18.88
N GLU A 114 9.59 45.68 19.46
CA GLU A 114 8.23 46.19 19.66
C GLU A 114 7.36 46.60 18.45
N GLN A 115 6.29 45.82 18.29
CA GLN A 115 4.92 46.35 18.35
C GLN A 115 3.97 45.26 18.86
N ARG A 116 3.75 45.24 20.18
CA ARG A 116 2.66 44.47 20.81
C ARG A 116 1.34 45.16 20.48
N ILE A 117 0.53 44.54 19.63
CA ILE A 117 -0.90 44.87 19.55
C ILE A 117 -1.59 44.17 20.72
N GLU A 118 -1.88 44.89 21.79
CA GLU A 118 -2.76 44.41 22.87
C GLU A 118 -4.17 44.19 22.32
N THR A 119 -4.61 42.94 22.27
CA THR A 119 -6.02 42.61 22.01
C THR A 119 -6.69 42.29 23.35
N PRO A 120 -7.78 42.97 23.75
CA PRO A 120 -8.39 42.78 25.07
C PRO A 120 -9.06 41.40 25.19
N PRO A 121 -9.15 40.83 26.42
CA PRO A 121 -9.70 39.49 26.62
C PRO A 121 -11.21 39.48 26.39
N ARG A 122 -11.65 38.86 25.30
CA ARG A 122 -13.07 38.71 24.94
C ARG A 122 -13.74 37.71 25.90
N LYS A 123 -14.50 38.22 26.88
CA LYS A 123 -15.36 37.40 27.77
C LYS A 123 -16.36 36.59 26.93
N ARG A 124 -16.15 35.27 26.83
CA ARG A 124 -17.09 34.36 26.17
C ARG A 124 -18.31 34.15 27.07
N ARG A 125 -19.48 34.60 26.61
CA ARG A 125 -20.77 34.26 27.22
C ARG A 125 -21.09 32.80 26.91
N HIS A 126 -21.22 31.97 27.93
CA HIS A 126 -21.71 30.60 27.78
C HIS A 126 -23.22 30.63 27.54
N GLY A 127 -23.65 30.36 26.31
CA GLY A 127 -25.05 30.02 26.02
C GLY A 127 -25.32 28.59 26.44
N SER A 128 -26.20 28.40 27.41
CA SER A 128 -26.78 27.11 27.74
C SER A 128 -27.88 26.81 26.72
N THR A 129 -27.56 26.03 25.70
CA THR A 129 -28.56 25.33 24.90
C THR A 129 -28.48 23.85 25.29
N PRO A 130 -29.57 23.21 25.74
CA PRO A 130 -29.52 21.80 26.10
C PRO A 130 -29.13 21.00 24.85
N SER A 131 -27.96 20.36 24.93
CA SER A 131 -27.48 19.46 23.89
C SER A 131 -28.48 18.32 23.76
N THR A 132 -29.21 18.25 22.65
CA THR A 132 -29.81 17.00 22.19
C THR A 132 -28.71 15.95 22.21
N GLY A 133 -28.90 14.91 23.03
CA GLY A 133 -27.92 13.88 23.28
C GLY A 133 -27.43 13.28 21.96
N GLN A 134 -26.13 13.36 21.74
CA GLN A 134 -25.47 12.65 20.65
C GLN A 134 -25.65 11.14 20.93
N PRO A 135 -26.15 10.33 19.99
CA PRO A 135 -26.31 8.90 20.23
C PRO A 135 -24.95 8.28 20.56
N ASP A 136 -24.91 7.47 21.62
CA ASP A 136 -23.68 6.98 22.26
C ASP A 136 -22.81 6.10 21.35
N ARG A 137 -23.38 5.61 20.25
CA ARG A 137 -22.66 5.03 19.12
C ARG A 137 -23.46 5.26 17.85
N LEU A 138 -22.96 6.10 16.95
CA LEU A 138 -23.17 5.82 15.53
C LEU A 138 -22.47 4.49 15.29
N ASP A 139 -23.21 3.43 14.93
CA ASP A 139 -22.59 2.27 14.31
C ASP A 139 -21.78 2.82 13.14
N GLN A 140 -20.46 2.91 13.31
CA GLN A 140 -19.56 3.11 12.21
C GLN A 140 -19.68 1.84 11.38
N GLN A 141 -20.66 1.81 10.48
CA GLN A 141 -20.53 1.04 9.26
C GLN A 141 -19.17 1.45 8.72
N MET A 142 -18.19 0.57 8.90
CA MET A 142 -16.90 0.70 8.25
C MET A 142 -17.23 0.69 6.78
N HIS A 143 -17.37 1.87 6.18
CA HIS A 143 -17.40 2.01 4.74
C HIS A 143 -16.08 1.38 4.31
N LYS A 144 -16.14 0.17 3.74
CA LYS A 144 -15.03 -0.38 2.99
C LYS A 144 -14.72 0.75 2.00
N ARG A 145 -13.55 1.39 2.13
CA ARG A 145 -13.17 2.45 1.18
C ARG A 145 -13.30 1.79 -0.19
N ASN A 146 -14.18 2.30 -1.06
CA ASN A 146 -14.31 1.77 -2.41
C ASN A 146 -12.92 1.88 -3.05
N LEU A 147 -12.29 0.73 -3.26
CA LEU A 147 -10.96 0.63 -3.87
C LEU A 147 -11.08 0.57 -5.40
N LEU A 148 -12.30 0.40 -5.89
CA LEU A 148 -12.67 0.60 -7.28
C LEU A 148 -12.90 2.09 -7.53
N ARG A 149 -12.17 2.63 -8.50
CA ARG A 149 -12.46 3.94 -9.09
C ARG A 149 -13.19 3.69 -10.41
N HIS A 150 -14.36 4.29 -10.54
CA HIS A 150 -15.16 4.27 -11.76
C HIS A 150 -15.44 5.71 -12.17
N GLU A 151 -15.05 6.07 -13.38
CA GLU A 151 -15.30 7.39 -13.97
C GLU A 151 -16.02 7.21 -15.29
N VAL A 152 -17.11 7.95 -15.47
CA VAL A 152 -17.93 7.90 -16.69
C VAL A 152 -17.89 9.26 -17.36
N THR A 153 -17.57 9.25 -18.66
CA THR A 153 -17.62 10.43 -19.53
C THR A 153 -18.67 10.17 -20.60
N ASN A 154 -19.80 10.88 -20.51
CA ASN A 154 -20.84 10.84 -21.52
C ASN A 154 -20.45 11.77 -22.68
N LEU A 155 -20.35 11.20 -23.87
CA LEU A 155 -19.96 11.87 -25.10
C LEU A 155 -21.19 12.12 -25.98
N PRO A 156 -21.12 13.05 -26.95
CA PRO A 156 -22.21 13.27 -27.90
C PRO A 156 -22.58 12.00 -28.67
N HIS A 157 -23.82 11.92 -29.16
CA HIS A 157 -24.35 10.79 -29.96
C HIS A 157 -24.47 9.46 -29.21
N HIS A 158 -24.94 9.47 -27.95
CA HIS A 158 -25.14 8.27 -27.13
C HIS A 158 -23.87 7.45 -26.89
N ARG A 159 -22.71 8.09 -27.00
CA ARG A 159 -21.42 7.48 -26.73
C ARG A 159 -21.07 7.64 -25.27
N SER A 160 -20.43 6.64 -24.69
CA SER A 160 -19.95 6.72 -23.30
C SER A 160 -18.57 6.09 -23.17
N SER A 161 -17.74 6.71 -22.34
CA SER A 161 -16.40 6.22 -22.00
C SER A 161 -16.37 5.93 -20.50
N HIS A 162 -15.99 4.71 -20.15
CA HIS A 162 -16.01 4.19 -18.78
C HIS A 162 -14.60 3.78 -18.38
N ILE A 163 -14.05 4.42 -17.36
CA ILE A 163 -12.73 4.11 -16.81
C ILE A 163 -12.90 3.41 -15.47
N LEU A 164 -12.44 2.17 -15.40
CA LEU A 164 -12.44 1.32 -14.22
C LEU A 164 -11.00 1.07 -13.77
N GLN A 165 -10.66 1.45 -12.54
CA GLN A 165 -9.34 1.15 -11.94
C GLN A 165 -9.54 0.40 -10.64
N PHE A 166 -8.84 -0.72 -10.49
CA PHE A 166 -8.99 -1.61 -9.34
C PHE A 166 -7.66 -2.23 -8.91
N PRO A 167 -7.48 -2.58 -7.62
CA PRO A 167 -6.24 -3.18 -7.16
C PRO A 167 -6.06 -4.61 -7.69
N ARG A 168 -4.82 -4.96 -8.06
CA ARG A 168 -4.41 -6.29 -8.58
C ARG A 168 -4.94 -7.48 -7.77
N SER A 169 -4.93 -7.38 -6.44
CA SER A 169 -5.19 -8.50 -5.53
C SER A 169 -6.46 -8.33 -4.70
N ASN A 170 -7.36 -7.42 -5.08
CA ASN A 170 -8.60 -7.19 -4.34
C ASN A 170 -9.77 -7.82 -5.10
N GLU A 171 -10.22 -8.99 -4.65
CA GLU A 171 -11.30 -9.73 -5.30
C GLU A 171 -12.65 -9.01 -5.21
N ASP A 172 -12.97 -8.35 -4.08
CA ASP A 172 -14.21 -7.58 -3.93
C ASP A 172 -14.31 -6.46 -4.98
N ALA A 173 -13.26 -5.64 -5.13
CA ALA A 173 -13.24 -4.53 -6.08
C ALA A 173 -13.20 -5.01 -7.55
N ARG A 174 -12.59 -6.16 -7.81
CA ARG A 174 -12.60 -6.80 -9.13
C ARG A 174 -13.97 -7.38 -9.47
N GLY A 175 -14.65 -8.00 -8.51
CA GLY A 175 -16.03 -8.44 -8.66
C GLY A 175 -16.94 -7.27 -9.03
N GLN A 176 -16.88 -6.18 -8.26
CA GLN A 176 -17.63 -4.95 -8.57
C GLN A 176 -17.29 -4.37 -9.95
N ALA A 177 -16.03 -4.39 -10.36
CA ALA A 177 -15.64 -3.92 -11.69
C ALA A 177 -16.18 -4.83 -12.80
N SER A 178 -16.20 -6.15 -12.58
CA SER A 178 -16.81 -7.09 -13.51
C SER A 178 -18.32 -6.91 -13.61
N ASP A 179 -19.00 -6.70 -12.49
CA ASP A 179 -20.45 -6.48 -12.46
C ASP A 179 -20.79 -5.20 -13.25
N LEU A 180 -20.04 -4.12 -13.04
CA LEU A 180 -20.18 -2.87 -13.79
C LEU A 180 -19.89 -3.04 -15.29
N LEU A 181 -18.84 -3.79 -15.66
CA LEU A 181 -18.58 -4.08 -17.08
C LEU A 181 -19.74 -4.84 -17.72
N THR A 182 -20.30 -5.80 -17.01
CA THR A 182 -21.47 -6.57 -17.48
C THR A 182 -22.68 -5.66 -17.66
N GLU A 183 -22.91 -4.73 -16.73
CA GLU A 183 -23.96 -3.71 -16.82
C GLU A 183 -23.73 -2.80 -18.03
N ILE A 184 -22.53 -2.25 -18.22
CA ILE A 184 -22.15 -1.40 -19.36
C ILE A 184 -22.41 -2.12 -20.69
N LEU A 185 -22.00 -3.39 -20.82
CA LEU A 185 -22.22 -4.18 -22.02
C LEU A 185 -23.72 -4.47 -22.25
N SER A 186 -24.48 -4.70 -21.19
CA SER A 186 -25.92 -4.91 -21.26
C SER A 186 -26.67 -3.65 -21.69
N GLU A 187 -26.31 -2.49 -21.15
CA GLU A 187 -26.87 -1.19 -21.54
C GLU A 187 -26.49 -0.81 -22.97
N GLY A 188 -25.26 -1.14 -23.37
CA GLY A 188 -24.73 -0.92 -24.71
C GLY A 188 -25.20 -1.92 -25.76
N ARG A 189 -26.20 -2.78 -25.50
CA ARG A 189 -26.69 -3.74 -26.50
C ARG A 189 -27.12 -3.05 -27.80
N GLY A 190 -26.62 -3.55 -28.93
CA GLY A 190 -26.81 -2.94 -30.25
C GLY A 190 -25.83 -1.79 -30.56
N GLN A 191 -24.95 -1.46 -29.63
CA GLN A 191 -23.80 -0.57 -29.83
C GLN A 191 -22.52 -1.39 -29.95
N ARG A 192 -21.45 -0.73 -30.38
CA ARG A 192 -20.11 -1.31 -30.48
C ARG A 192 -19.22 -0.76 -29.38
N MET A 193 -18.23 -1.55 -28.98
CA MET A 193 -17.24 -1.15 -27.98
C MET A 193 -15.80 -1.36 -28.44
N HIS A 194 -14.90 -0.55 -27.91
CA HIS A 194 -13.47 -0.86 -27.83
C HIS A 194 -13.05 -0.77 -26.38
N ALA A 195 -12.06 -1.58 -26.02
CA ALA A 195 -11.51 -1.56 -24.68
C ALA A 195 -10.01 -1.34 -24.74
N LYS A 196 -9.50 -0.58 -23.78
CA LYS A 196 -8.10 -0.37 -23.53
C LYS A 196 -7.80 -0.85 -22.13
N LEU A 197 -6.95 -1.87 -22.06
CA LEU A 197 -6.62 -2.60 -20.86
C LEU A 197 -5.24 -2.15 -20.37
N TRP A 198 -5.15 -1.86 -19.07
CA TRP A 198 -3.86 -1.67 -18.40
C TRP A 198 -3.51 -2.95 -17.66
N ILE A 199 -2.48 -3.63 -18.15
CA ILE A 199 -1.99 -4.89 -17.58
C ILE A 199 -0.63 -4.64 -16.96
N GLU A 200 -0.49 -5.00 -15.68
CA GLU A 200 0.80 -4.94 -14.99
C GLU A 200 1.49 -6.30 -15.10
N VAL A 201 2.65 -6.34 -15.75
CA VAL A 201 3.48 -7.54 -15.92
C VAL A 201 4.67 -7.44 -14.97
N ASP A 202 5.04 -8.56 -14.34
CA ASP A 202 6.19 -8.66 -13.45
C ASP A 202 7.34 -9.36 -14.21
N GLU A 203 8.24 -8.58 -14.79
CA GLU A 203 9.42 -9.08 -15.48
C GLU A 203 10.66 -8.81 -14.62
N GLY A 204 11.29 -9.88 -14.12
CA GLY A 204 12.57 -9.77 -13.39
C GLY A 204 12.52 -8.96 -12.08
N GLY A 205 11.35 -8.78 -11.47
CA GLY A 205 11.17 -7.97 -10.26
C GLY A 205 10.91 -6.48 -10.53
N HIS A 206 10.82 -6.10 -11.81
CA HIS A 206 10.35 -4.80 -12.25
C HIS A 206 8.90 -4.89 -12.72
N ARG A 207 8.09 -3.91 -12.31
CA ARG A 207 6.68 -3.82 -12.69
C ARG A 207 6.55 -2.89 -13.87
N GLU A 208 6.15 -3.44 -15.00
CA GLU A 208 5.86 -2.67 -16.20
C GLU A 208 4.36 -2.66 -16.47
N ARG A 209 3.85 -1.50 -16.92
CA ARG A 209 2.46 -1.37 -17.35
C ARG A 209 2.40 -1.46 -18.86
N GLN A 210 1.76 -2.50 -19.35
CA GLN A 210 1.47 -2.67 -20.76
C GLN A 210 0.04 -2.25 -21.06
N ILE A 211 -0.13 -1.57 -22.20
CA ILE A 211 -1.44 -1.18 -22.69
C ILE A 211 -1.83 -2.14 -23.81
N VAL A 212 -2.97 -2.82 -23.63
CA VAL A 212 -3.56 -3.70 -24.64
C VAL A 212 -4.84 -3.07 -25.15
N ARG A 213 -4.99 -2.96 -26.46
CA ARG A 213 -6.22 -2.46 -27.09
C ARG A 213 -7.00 -3.62 -27.69
N LEU A 214 -8.29 -3.61 -27.48
CA LEU A 214 -9.28 -4.57 -27.96
C LEU A 214 -10.32 -3.80 -28.78
N GLY A 215 -10.67 -4.32 -29.95
CA GLY A 215 -11.68 -3.68 -30.80
C GLY A 215 -11.14 -2.60 -31.75
N ASP A 216 -9.83 -2.43 -31.90
CA ASP A 216 -9.25 -1.45 -32.86
C ASP A 216 -9.70 -1.66 -34.33
N LYS A 217 -10.13 -2.88 -34.70
CA LYS A 217 -10.62 -3.22 -36.04
C LYS A 217 -12.15 -3.17 -36.11
N GLY A 218 -12.72 -2.01 -35.77
CA GLY A 218 -14.16 -1.75 -35.89
C GLY A 218 -14.99 -2.02 -34.64
N GLY A 219 -14.39 -2.36 -33.51
CA GLY A 219 -15.08 -2.59 -32.23
C GLY A 219 -15.72 -3.98 -32.12
N TYR A 220 -15.96 -4.43 -30.90
CA TYR A 220 -16.79 -5.59 -30.60
C TYR A 220 -18.26 -5.15 -30.54
N ASP A 221 -19.18 -6.00 -30.98
CA ASP A 221 -20.60 -5.79 -30.65
C ASP A 221 -20.81 -6.07 -29.16
N CYS A 222 -21.46 -5.15 -28.44
CA CYS A 222 -21.64 -5.30 -26.99
C CYS A 222 -22.54 -6.49 -26.63
N GLY A 223 -23.51 -6.83 -27.49
CA GLY A 223 -24.39 -7.98 -27.31
C GLY A 223 -23.63 -9.29 -27.42
N LEU A 224 -22.83 -9.45 -28.48
CA LEU A 224 -21.96 -10.63 -28.66
C LEU A 224 -20.90 -10.72 -27.56
N ALA A 225 -20.28 -9.59 -27.19
CA ALA A 225 -19.32 -9.55 -26.08
C ALA A 225 -19.96 -10.02 -24.76
N LEU A 226 -21.21 -9.62 -24.48
CA LEU A 226 -21.94 -10.05 -23.30
C LEU A 226 -22.27 -11.55 -23.32
N GLU A 227 -22.62 -12.10 -24.48
CA GLU A 227 -22.81 -13.55 -24.64
C GLU A 227 -21.51 -14.31 -24.37
N ASP A 228 -20.39 -13.84 -24.93
CA ASP A 228 -19.08 -14.42 -24.69
C ASP A 228 -18.69 -14.34 -23.22
N VAL A 229 -18.91 -13.21 -22.53
CA VAL A 229 -18.68 -13.07 -21.09
C VAL A 229 -19.40 -14.18 -20.29
N GLY A 230 -20.60 -14.59 -20.72
CA GLY A 230 -21.34 -15.69 -20.11
C GLY A 230 -20.66 -17.06 -20.19
N LEU A 231 -19.68 -17.24 -21.08
CA LEU A 231 -18.84 -18.44 -21.19
C LEU A 231 -17.62 -18.41 -20.25
N PHE A 232 -17.32 -17.25 -19.66
CA PHE A 232 -16.21 -17.07 -18.72
C PHE A 232 -16.73 -16.96 -17.28
N ARG A 233 -15.80 -17.00 -16.32
CA ARG A 233 -16.11 -16.78 -14.91
C ARG A 233 -16.73 -15.41 -14.67
N ASP A 234 -16.17 -14.39 -15.31
CA ASP A 234 -16.52 -12.99 -15.12
C ASP A 234 -16.00 -12.14 -16.31
N ALA A 235 -16.48 -10.90 -16.44
CA ALA A 235 -16.16 -10.02 -17.57
C ALA A 235 -14.67 -9.65 -17.63
N LEU A 236 -14.00 -9.57 -16.46
CA LEU A 236 -12.56 -9.32 -16.41
C LEU A 236 -11.76 -10.51 -16.93
N SER A 237 -12.19 -11.73 -16.63
CA SER A 237 -11.56 -12.97 -17.12
C SER A 237 -11.71 -13.09 -18.64
N TRP A 238 -12.86 -12.71 -19.19
CA TRP A 238 -13.05 -12.61 -20.64
C TRP A 238 -12.07 -11.59 -21.26
N LEU A 239 -11.96 -10.37 -20.70
CA LEU A 239 -11.01 -9.37 -21.19
C LEU A 239 -9.55 -9.81 -21.09
N GLU A 240 -9.17 -10.52 -20.01
CA GLU A 240 -7.84 -11.11 -19.83
C GLU A 240 -7.56 -12.18 -20.90
N ASP A 241 -8.53 -13.04 -21.21
CA ASP A 241 -8.43 -14.04 -22.29
C ASP A 241 -8.27 -13.38 -23.67
N GLN A 242 -9.11 -12.38 -23.99
CA GLN A 242 -9.02 -11.62 -25.25
C GLN A 242 -7.67 -10.91 -25.40
N ALA A 243 -7.12 -10.39 -24.29
CA ALA A 243 -5.76 -9.84 -24.27
C ALA A 243 -4.70 -10.91 -24.51
N GLY A 244 -4.85 -12.09 -23.90
CA GLY A 244 -3.94 -13.22 -24.01
C GLY A 244 -3.84 -13.80 -25.42
N GLN A 245 -4.97 -14.00 -26.10
CA GLN A 245 -5.00 -14.46 -27.49
C GLN A 245 -4.25 -13.51 -28.43
N ARG A 246 -4.26 -12.20 -28.12
CA ARG A 246 -3.66 -11.16 -28.96
C ARG A 246 -2.20 -10.88 -28.62
N TYR A 247 -1.80 -11.12 -27.37
CA TYR A 247 -0.45 -10.89 -26.85
C TYR A 247 -0.01 -12.10 -26.01
N GLY A 248 0.48 -13.14 -26.67
CA GLY A 248 0.76 -14.47 -26.11
C GLY A 248 1.74 -14.58 -24.92
N ASN A 249 2.34 -13.48 -24.45
CA ASN A 249 3.21 -13.45 -23.26
C ASN A 249 2.57 -12.75 -22.04
N VAL A 250 1.47 -12.02 -22.24
CA VAL A 250 0.89 -11.13 -21.21
C VAL A 250 -0.11 -11.86 -20.31
N ALA A 251 -0.74 -12.92 -20.80
CA ALA A 251 -1.72 -13.72 -20.05
C ALA A 251 -1.11 -14.52 -18.89
N ASP A 252 0.12 -15.01 -19.05
CA ASP A 252 0.73 -15.94 -18.09
C ASP A 252 1.36 -15.25 -16.87
N THR A 253 1.70 -13.97 -16.98
CA THR A 253 2.40 -13.20 -15.93
C THR A 253 1.76 -11.85 -15.60
N GLY A 254 0.91 -11.32 -16.49
CA GLY A 254 0.23 -10.06 -16.32
C GLY A 254 -0.99 -10.12 -15.40
N ARG A 255 -1.31 -8.99 -14.77
CA ARG A 255 -2.60 -8.81 -14.08
C ARG A 255 -3.27 -7.53 -14.53
N LEU A 256 -4.55 -7.62 -14.88
CA LEU A 256 -5.35 -6.45 -15.22
C LEU A 256 -5.51 -5.56 -13.99
N ILE A 257 -5.19 -4.27 -14.12
CA ILE A 257 -5.30 -3.26 -13.05
C ILE A 257 -6.28 -2.12 -13.41
N GLY A 258 -6.74 -2.09 -14.66
CA GLY A 258 -7.84 -1.24 -15.06
C GLY A 258 -8.23 -1.43 -16.52
N VAL A 259 -9.38 -0.89 -16.85
CA VAL A 259 -10.03 -0.98 -18.15
C VAL A 259 -10.62 0.40 -18.48
N GLU A 260 -10.44 0.84 -19.71
CA GLU A 260 -11.18 1.94 -20.32
C GLU A 260 -12.04 1.33 -21.43
N VAL A 261 -13.37 1.44 -21.33
CA VAL A 261 -14.32 0.94 -22.34
C VAL A 261 -15.04 2.11 -22.93
N ASP A 262 -14.95 2.25 -24.25
CA ASP A 262 -15.74 3.21 -25.01
C ASP A 262 -16.84 2.45 -25.74
N VAL A 263 -18.07 2.95 -25.65
CA VAL A 263 -19.27 2.39 -26.28
C VAL A 263 -19.88 3.43 -27.23
N TRP A 264 -20.23 3.03 -28.47
CA TRP A 264 -20.79 3.92 -29.50
C TRP A 264 -21.66 3.24 -30.57
#